data_AF-A0AAJ2C3R7-F1
#
_entry.id   AF-A0AAJ2C3R7-F1
#
_cell.length_a   1.000
_cell.length_b   1.000
_cell.length_c   1.000
_cell.angle_alpha   90.00
_cell.angle_beta   90.00
_cell.angle_gamma   90.00
#
_symmetry.space_group_name_H-M   'P 1'
#
loop_
_entity.id
_entity.type
_entity.pdbx_description
1 polymer ?
#
loop_
_entity_poly.entity_id
_entity_poly.type
_entity_poly.pdbx_seq_one_letter_code
_entity_poly.pdbx_strand_id
1 'polypeptide(L)' 'MEINEISYKIRGCIFNVYNNLGPGLLESAYEAALKFELEKAGLEVKSQVALPMIYETIKYDL' A
#
# COMPACT_ATOMS: atom_id res chain seq x y z
N MET A 1 -8.25 5.16 17.10
CA MET A 1 -9.17 4.43 16.20
C MET A 1 -9.05 2.97 16.57
N GLU A 2 -10.16 2.26 16.76
CA GLU A 2 -10.12 0.84 17.17
C GLU A 2 -9.64 -0.03 16.01
N ILE A 3 -8.91 -1.11 16.31
CA ILE A 3 -8.28 -1.97 15.29
C ILE A 3 -9.28 -2.45 14.22
N ASN A 4 -10.49 -2.79 14.64
CA ASN A 4 -11.55 -3.28 13.74
C ASN A 4 -12.01 -2.20 12.75
N GLU A 5 -12.05 -0.93 13.18
CA GLU A 5 -12.40 0.20 12.33
C GLU A 5 -11.31 0.47 11.29
N ILE A 6 -10.04 0.38 11.71
CA ILE A 6 -8.89 0.51 10.80
C ILE A 6 -8.94 -0.58 9.73
N SER A 7 -9.13 -1.84 10.12
CA SER A 7 -9.23 -2.96 9.18
C SER A 7 -10.44 -2.83 8.25
N TYR A 8 -11.57 -2.28 8.72
CA TYR A 8 -12.72 -2.03 7.85
C TYR A 8 -12.41 -0.96 6.79
N LYS A 9 -11.81 0.16 7.19
CA LYS A 9 -11.37 1.21 6.26
C LYS A 9 -10.39 0.69 5.21
N ILE A 10 -9.34 -0.03 5.65
CA ILE A 10 -8.32 -0.59 4.74
C ILE A 10 -8.96 -1.51 3.69
N ARG A 11 -9.86 -2.41 4.10
CA ARG A 11 -10.56 -3.29 3.16
C ARG A 11 -11.38 -2.51 2.14
N GLY A 12 -12.08 -1.45 2.57
CA GLY A 12 -12.80 -0.55 1.66
C GLY A 12 -11.91 0.06 0.59
N CYS A 13 -10.75 0.59 0.99
CA CYS A 13 -9.74 1.13 0.08
C CYS A 13 -9.26 0.08 -0.95
N ILE A 14 -8.97 -1.14 -0.50
CA ILE A 14 -8.53 -2.24 -1.39
C ILE A 14 -9.60 -2.59 -2.43
N PHE A 15 -10.87 -2.73 -2.01
CA PHE A 15 -11.95 -3.02 -2.95
C PHE A 15 -12.19 -1.86 -3.93
N ASN A 16 -12.07 -0.61 -3.48
CA ASN A 16 -12.14 0.54 -4.38
C ASN A 16 -11.05 0.48 -5.45
N VAL A 17 -9.80 0.21 -5.08
CA VAL A 17 -8.69 0.08 -6.04
C VAL A 17 -8.98 -1.03 -7.04
N TYR A 18 -9.35 -2.23 -6.55
CA TYR A 18 -9.63 -3.37 -7.42
C TYR A 18 -10.81 -3.11 -8.36
N ASN A 19 -11.90 -2.51 -7.88
CA ASN A 19 -13.08 -2.22 -8.69
C ASN A 19 -12.81 -1.18 -9.79
N ASN A 20 -11.89 -0.24 -9.57
CA ASN A 20 -11.54 0.78 -10.55
C ASN A 20 -10.47 0.34 -11.54
N LEU A 21 -9.43 -0.38 -11.07
CA LEU A 21 -8.28 -0.75 -11.90
C LEU A 21 -8.40 -2.13 -12.53
N GLY A 22 -9.10 -3.07 -11.88
CA GLY A 22 -9.07 -4.48 -12.24
C GLY A 22 -7.68 -5.10 -12.08
N PRO A 23 -7.51 -6.36 -12.53
CA PRO A 23 -6.22 -7.05 -12.53
C PRO A 23 -5.35 -6.68 -13.75
N GLY A 24 -4.06 -7.04 -13.72
CA GLY A 24 -3.16 -6.99 -14.88
C GLY A 24 -2.18 -5.81 -14.93
N LEU A 25 -2.23 -4.89 -13.97
CA LEU A 25 -1.25 -3.80 -13.86
C LEU A 25 0.01 -4.22 -13.08
N LEU A 26 1.05 -3.39 -13.19
CA LEU A 26 2.26 -3.50 -12.38
C LEU A 26 1.96 -3.20 -10.90
N GLU A 27 2.77 -3.76 -10.01
CA GLU A 27 2.69 -3.51 -8.56
C GLU A 27 2.69 -2.01 -8.24
N SER A 28 3.55 -1.21 -8.89
CA SER A 28 3.65 0.23 -8.67
C SER A 28 2.35 0.98 -8.92
N ALA A 29 1.50 0.50 -9.83
CA ALA A 29 0.19 1.10 -10.08
C ALA A 29 -0.76 0.84 -8.90
N TYR A 30 -0.77 -0.38 -8.36
CA TYR A 30 -1.58 -0.71 -7.18
C TYR A 30 -1.07 -0.02 -5.92
N GLU A 31 0.25 0.07 -5.73
CA GLU A 31 0.87 0.79 -4.62
C GLU A 31 0.43 2.26 -4.63
N ALA A 32 0.57 2.95 -5.77
CA ALA A 32 0.20 4.35 -5.89
C ALA A 32 -1.30 4.59 -5.63
N ALA A 33 -2.17 3.74 -6.21
CA ALA A 33 -3.61 3.86 -6.04
C ALA A 33 -4.07 3.56 -4.60
N LEU A 34 -3.50 2.52 -3.97
CA LEU A 34 -3.85 2.15 -2.61
C LEU A 34 -3.35 3.18 -1.59
N LYS A 35 -2.13 3.70 -1.78
CA LYS A 35 -1.63 4.81 -0.96
C LYS A 35 -2.58 5.99 -0.98
N PHE A 36 -2.99 6.42 -2.19
CA PHE A 36 -3.94 7.51 -2.35
C PHE A 36 -5.29 7.24 -1.65
N GLU A 37 -5.88 6.05 -1.81
CA GLU A 37 -7.17 5.71 -1.18
C GLU A 37 -7.07 5.65 0.36
N LEU A 38 -5.94 5.19 0.90
CA LEU A 38 -5.70 5.14 2.35
C LEU A 38 -5.48 6.55 2.94
N GLU A 39 -4.69 7.40 2.28
CA GLU A 39 -4.50 8.80 2.67
C GLU A 39 -5.83 9.58 2.63
N LYS A 40 -6.62 9.38 1.56
CA LYS A 40 -7.97 9.94 1.41
C LYS A 40 -8.93 9.48 2.51
N ALA A 41 -8.75 8.27 3.06
CA ALA A 41 -9.51 7.76 4.21
C ALA A 41 -9.07 8.35 5.57
N GLY A 42 -8.10 9.29 5.55
CA GLY A 42 -7.55 9.98 6.71
C GLY A 42 -6.52 9.16 7.48
N LEU A 43 -5.92 8.16 6.86
CA LEU A 43 -4.87 7.36 7.49
C LEU A 43 -3.49 7.99 7.23
N GLU A 44 -2.60 7.90 8.21
CA GLU A 44 -1.18 8.17 7.98
C GLU A 44 -0.55 6.94 7.31
N VAL A 45 0.03 7.14 6.12
CA VAL A 45 0.56 6.07 5.29
C VAL A 45 1.98 6.40 4.88
N LYS A 46 2.86 5.40 4.93
CA LYS A 46 4.20 5.47 4.36
C LYS A 46 4.31 4.34 3.34
N SER A 47 4.79 4.67 2.14
CA SER A 47 5.07 3.73 1.06
C SER A 47 6.58 3.69 0.83
N GLN A 48 7.10 2.57 0.33
CA GLN A 48 8.54 2.43 0.02
C GLN A 48 9.42 2.87 1.20
N VAL A 49 9.03 2.46 2.43
CA VAL A 49 9.85 2.70 3.61
C VAL A 49 11.14 1.94 3.43
N ALA A 50 12.27 2.62 3.66
CA ALA A 50 13.56 2.04 3.37
C ALA A 50 13.75 0.71 4.10
N LEU A 51 13.96 -0.37 3.35
CA LEU A 51 14.20 -1.70 3.89
C LEU A 51 15.53 -2.23 3.38
N PRO A 52 16.36 -2.83 4.25
CA PRO A 52 17.65 -3.35 3.84
C PRO A 52 17.43 -4.50 2.86
N MET A 53 17.91 -4.32 1.63
CA MET A 53 18.01 -5.37 0.63
C MET A 53 19.36 -6.06 0.80
N ILE A 54 19.30 -7.33 1.20
CA ILE A 54 20.48 -8.17 1.39
C ILE A 54 20.44 -9.26 0.33
N TYR A 55 21.41 -9.23 -0.57
CA TYR A 55 21.63 -10.29 -1.56
C TYR A 55 23.07 -10.77 -1.48
N GLU A 56 23.25 -11.95 -0.88
CA GLU A 56 24.57 -12.52 -0.56
C GLU A 56 25.46 -11.53 0.23
N THR A 57 26.43 -10.91 -0.46
CA THR A 57 27.37 -9.94 0.11
C THR A 57 26.99 -8.49 -0.18
N ILE A 58 25.97 -8.27 -1.01
CA ILE A 58 25.49 -6.97 -1.41
C ILE A 58 24.42 -6.53 -0.40
N LYS A 59 24.64 -5.35 0.20
CA LYS A 59 23.66 -4.69 1.07
C LYS A 59 23.36 -3.30 0.52
N TYR A 60 22.08 -3.03 0.25
CA TYR A 60 21.57 -1.71 -0.10
C TYR A 60 20.45 -1.31 0.86
N ASP A 61 20.39 -0.03 1.20
CA ASP A 61 19.20 0.56 1.79
C ASP A 61 18.34 1.06 0.62
N LEU A 62 17.26 0.32 0.32
CA LEU A 62 16.30 0.63 -0.74
C LEU A 62 15.09 1.32 -0.15
#